data_AF-A0AB40AUA9-F1
#
_entry.id   AF-A0AB40AUA9-F1
#
_cell.length_a   1.000
_cell.length_b   1.000
_cell.length_c   1.000
_cell.angle_alpha   90.00
_cell.angle_beta   90.00
_cell.angle_gamma   90.00
#
_symmetry.space_group_name_H-M   'P 1'
#
loop_
_entity.id
_entity.type
_entity.pdbx_description
1 polymer ?
#
loop_
_entity_poly.entity_id
_entity_poly.type
_entity_poly.pdbx_seq_one_letter_code
_entity_poly.pdbx_strand_id
1 'polypeptide(L)'
;MAFSCVTALTLFMGMMLFASSLLVSAANVDFLYLVLMWPRAYCSQSVCCRPTTGMPAEDFFIRGLWTYNEAGKPVTRCTREPYNSTEMEGLEPELYEYWSSIKCPSNDGSLYWKKAWKTYGTCTGMYQPTYFETALDLRAQVDLLTALANKGITPSETRKYSMESIEKAIEEATKSNTGD
;
A
#
# COMPACT_ATOMS: atom_id res chain seq x y z
N MET A 1 -18.41 -64.31 -8.63
CA MET A 1 -17.52 -63.46 -7.80
C MET A 1 -16.67 -62.55 -8.69
N ALA A 2 -17.29 -61.58 -9.37
CA ALA A 2 -16.57 -60.63 -10.24
C ALA A 2 -17.16 -59.21 -10.23
N PHE A 3 -18.21 -58.96 -9.45
CA PHE A 3 -18.89 -57.65 -9.38
C PHE A 3 -18.38 -56.75 -8.23
N SER A 4 -17.63 -57.29 -7.26
CA SER A 4 -17.12 -56.52 -6.11
C SER A 4 -15.78 -55.81 -6.35
N CYS A 5 -15.07 -56.13 -7.45
CA CYS A 5 -13.75 -55.53 -7.73
C CYS A 5 -13.87 -54.24 -8.57
N VAL A 6 -14.86 -54.17 -9.48
CA VAL A 6 -15.06 -53.02 -10.38
C VAL A 6 -15.58 -51.79 -9.64
N THR A 7 -16.40 -51.98 -8.59
CA THR A 7 -16.97 -50.88 -7.80
C THR A 7 -15.96 -50.24 -6.84
N ALA A 8 -14.95 -50.99 -6.39
CA ALA A 8 -13.88 -50.45 -5.55
C ALA A 8 -12.88 -49.58 -6.36
N LEU A 9 -12.64 -49.92 -7.64
CA LEU A 9 -11.75 -49.17 -8.53
C LEU A 9 -12.33 -47.83 -8.97
N THR A 10 -13.65 -47.73 -9.18
CA THR A 10 -14.31 -46.46 -9.54
C THR A 10 -14.40 -45.48 -8.38
N LEU A 11 -14.50 -45.98 -7.13
CA LEU A 11 -14.49 -45.16 -5.91
C LEU A 11 -13.11 -44.52 -5.64
N PHE A 12 -12.01 -45.21 -5.98
CA PHE A 12 -10.66 -44.65 -5.85
C PHE A 12 -10.33 -43.61 -6.92
N MET A 13 -10.82 -43.79 -8.16
CA MET A 13 -10.63 -42.81 -9.25
C MET A 13 -11.46 -41.53 -9.03
N GLY A 14 -12.62 -41.63 -8.36
CA GLY A 14 -13.46 -40.49 -8.02
C GLY A 14 -12.92 -39.60 -6.89
N MET A 15 -12.15 -40.15 -5.95
CA MET A 15 -11.52 -39.37 -4.88
C MET A 15 -10.32 -38.54 -5.34
N MET A 16 -9.62 -38.95 -6.40
CA MET A 16 -8.50 -38.15 -6.95
C MET A 16 -8.97 -36.92 -7.76
N LEU A 17 -10.21 -36.89 -8.23
CA LEU A 17 -10.74 -35.77 -9.03
C LEU A 17 -11.29 -34.60 -8.19
N PHE A 18 -11.47 -34.79 -6.87
CA PHE A 18 -11.86 -33.71 -5.95
C PHE A 18 -10.68 -32.94 -5.36
N ALA A 19 -9.43 -33.35 -5.62
CA ALA A 19 -8.27 -32.49 -5.43
C ALA A 19 -8.10 -31.58 -6.66
N SER A 20 -9.16 -30.86 -7.03
CA SER A 20 -9.00 -29.67 -7.87
C SER A 20 -8.31 -28.64 -7.01
N SER A 21 -6.98 -28.72 -6.98
CA SER A 21 -6.10 -27.72 -6.42
C SER A 21 -6.54 -26.37 -6.95
N LEU A 22 -7.07 -25.52 -6.07
CA LEU A 22 -7.11 -24.08 -6.27
C LEU A 22 -5.66 -23.67 -6.45
N LEU A 23 -5.19 -23.64 -7.70
CA LEU A 23 -3.97 -22.94 -8.04
C LEU A 23 -4.28 -21.46 -7.82
N VAL A 24 -4.10 -21.01 -6.58
CA VAL A 24 -3.79 -19.60 -6.33
C VAL A 24 -2.49 -19.39 -7.09
N SER A 25 -2.58 -18.81 -8.28
CA SER A 25 -1.41 -18.25 -8.93
C SER A 25 -0.86 -17.23 -7.94
N ALA A 26 0.29 -17.52 -7.33
CA ALA A 26 1.01 -16.53 -6.57
C ALA A 26 1.17 -15.30 -7.47
N ALA A 27 0.80 -14.13 -6.95
CA ALA A 27 1.07 -12.89 -7.66
C ALA A 27 2.59 -12.76 -7.80
N ASN A 28 3.10 -12.61 -9.02
CA ASN A 28 4.52 -12.38 -9.26
C ASN A 28 4.86 -10.94 -8.88
N VAL A 29 4.91 -10.65 -7.58
CA VAL A 29 5.33 -9.37 -7.02
C VAL A 29 6.81 -9.47 -6.68
N ASP A 30 7.61 -8.59 -7.27
CA ASP A 30 9.05 -8.55 -7.07
C ASP A 30 9.45 -7.40 -6.13
N PHE A 31 8.75 -6.27 -6.19
CA PHE A 31 9.02 -5.14 -5.30
C PHE A 31 7.78 -4.26 -5.07
N LEU A 32 7.88 -3.40 -4.05
CA LEU A 32 6.86 -2.45 -3.65
C LEU A 32 7.37 -1.01 -3.85
N TYR A 33 6.51 -0.15 -4.37
CA TYR A 33 6.70 1.30 -4.28
C TYR A 33 5.91 1.85 -3.10
N LEU A 34 6.60 2.39 -2.09
CA LEU A 34 5.99 3.35 -1.18
C LEU A 34 5.92 4.69 -1.90
N VAL A 35 4.70 5.16 -2.15
CA VAL A 35 4.45 6.43 -2.85
C VAL A 35 3.98 7.45 -1.84
N LEU A 36 4.76 8.51 -1.67
CA LEU A 36 4.45 9.63 -0.79
C LEU A 36 4.02 10.86 -1.60
N MET A 37 3.21 11.73 -0.98
CA MET A 37 2.67 12.93 -1.60
C MET A 37 2.77 14.11 -0.63
N TRP A 38 3.31 15.24 -1.11
CA TRP A 38 3.30 16.49 -0.36
C TRP A 38 1.93 17.19 -0.51
N PRO A 39 1.15 17.37 0.58
CA PRO A 39 -0.25 17.84 0.49
C PRO A 39 -0.37 19.22 -0.16
N ARG A 40 0.53 20.14 0.19
CA ARG A 40 0.50 21.52 -0.34
C ARG A 40 0.80 21.58 -1.84
N ALA A 41 1.68 20.71 -2.34
CA ALA A 41 1.94 20.61 -3.78
C ALA A 41 0.76 19.97 -4.54
N TYR A 42 0.05 19.02 -3.92
CA TYR A 42 -1.17 18.49 -4.51
C TYR A 42 -2.28 19.56 -4.58
N CYS A 43 -2.50 20.30 -3.49
CA CYS A 43 -3.54 21.32 -3.41
C CYS A 43 -3.25 22.59 -4.23
N SER A 44 -2.00 22.84 -4.63
CA SER A 44 -1.70 23.92 -5.58
C SER A 44 -2.16 23.59 -7.00
N GLN A 45 -2.40 22.30 -7.30
CA GLN A 45 -2.81 21.80 -8.63
C GLN A 45 -4.24 21.25 -8.65
N SER A 46 -4.92 21.19 -7.50
CA SER A 46 -6.22 20.54 -7.37
C SER A 46 -7.03 21.16 -6.25
N VAL A 47 -8.36 21.13 -6.38
CA VAL A 47 -9.25 21.56 -5.29
C VAL A 47 -9.15 20.55 -4.15
N CYS A 48 -8.80 21.06 -2.97
CA CYS A 48 -8.70 20.27 -1.75
C CYS A 48 -9.83 20.59 -0.78
N CYS A 49 -10.28 19.56 -0.08
CA CYS A 49 -11.25 19.64 0.99
C CYS A 49 -10.64 19.13 2.28
N ARG A 50 -11.00 19.76 3.40
CA ARG A 50 -10.65 19.26 4.74
C ARG A 50 -11.30 17.89 4.94
N PRO A 51 -10.57 16.85 5.38
CA PRO A 51 -11.17 15.56 5.74
C PRO A 51 -12.20 15.69 6.87
N THR A 52 -13.17 14.77 6.92
CA THR A 52 -14.17 14.74 8.00
C THR A 52 -13.58 14.33 9.36
N THR A 53 -12.36 13.81 9.34
CA THR A 53 -11.66 13.22 10.49
C THR A 53 -10.70 14.20 11.16
N GLY A 54 -10.57 15.42 10.64
CA GLY A 54 -9.63 16.43 11.14
C GLY A 54 -8.68 16.93 10.06
N MET A 55 -7.82 17.88 10.42
CA MET A 55 -6.67 18.20 9.57
C MET A 55 -5.63 17.11 9.80
N PRO A 56 -5.08 16.51 8.73
CA PRO A 56 -3.98 15.54 8.88
C PRO A 56 -2.70 16.24 9.35
N ALA A 57 -1.66 15.45 9.65
CA ALA A 57 -0.34 15.97 10.01
C ALA A 57 0.23 16.89 8.90
N GLU A 58 1.07 17.86 9.27
CA GLU A 58 1.74 18.74 8.31
C GLU A 58 2.99 18.08 7.69
N ASP A 59 2.80 16.92 7.06
CA ASP A 59 3.87 16.06 6.58
C ASP A 59 3.49 15.37 5.24
N PHE A 60 4.41 14.60 4.64
CA PHE A 60 4.15 13.78 3.47
C PHE A 60 3.11 12.70 3.76
N PHE A 61 2.11 12.54 2.89
CA PHE A 61 1.09 11.51 3.02
C PHE A 61 1.43 10.29 2.20
N ILE A 62 1.06 9.12 2.70
CA ILE A 62 1.03 7.90 1.90
C ILE A 62 -0.04 8.08 0.83
N ARG A 63 0.39 8.02 -0.43
CA ARG A 63 -0.49 7.94 -1.60
C ARG A 63 -0.84 6.50 -1.90
N GLY A 64 0.10 5.57 -1.67
CA GLY A 64 -0.14 4.14 -1.60
C GLY A 64 1.13 3.31 -1.52
N LEU A 65 0.95 2.01 -1.28
CA LEU A 65 1.98 0.97 -1.35
C LEU A 65 1.65 0.07 -2.54
N TRP A 66 2.42 0.16 -3.62
CA TRP A 66 2.03 -0.43 -4.91
C TRP A 66 2.92 -1.61 -5.28
N THR A 67 2.30 -2.71 -5.71
CA THR A 67 2.95 -3.95 -6.12
C THR A 67 3.37 -3.93 -7.59
N TYR A 68 4.62 -4.28 -7.87
CA TYR A 68 5.20 -4.32 -9.22
C TYR A 68 6.02 -5.59 -9.44
N ASN A 69 6.15 -6.00 -10.69
CA ASN A 69 7.03 -7.10 -11.10
C ASN A 69 8.38 -6.61 -11.63
N GLU A 70 9.31 -7.52 -11.87
CA GLU A 70 10.68 -7.27 -12.37
C GLU A 70 10.69 -6.50 -13.70
N ALA A 71 9.64 -6.66 -14.52
CA ALA A 71 9.47 -5.94 -15.78
C ALA A 71 8.93 -4.51 -15.61
N GLY A 72 8.80 -4.03 -14.36
CA GLY A 72 8.28 -2.71 -14.02
C GLY A 72 6.78 -2.53 -14.27
N LYS A 73 6.02 -3.62 -14.36
CA LYS A 73 4.57 -3.57 -14.57
C LYS A 73 3.82 -3.67 -13.23
N PRO A 74 2.75 -2.87 -13.03
CA PRO A 74 1.96 -2.97 -11.82
C PRO A 74 1.23 -4.32 -11.78
N VAL A 75 1.34 -5.00 -10.65
CA VAL A 75 0.66 -6.26 -10.36
C VAL A 75 -0.56 -5.90 -9.52
N THR A 76 -1.78 -6.13 -10.02
CA THR A 76 -2.99 -5.60 -9.36
C THR A 76 -4.13 -6.60 -9.31
N ARG A 77 -5.01 -6.44 -8.31
CA ARG A 77 -6.29 -7.16 -8.17
C ARG A 77 -6.11 -8.69 -8.18
N CYS A 78 -5.14 -9.19 -7.43
CA CYS A 78 -4.70 -10.59 -7.49
C CYS A 78 -5.68 -11.57 -6.86
N THR A 79 -6.35 -11.16 -5.78
CA THR A 79 -7.43 -11.94 -5.16
C THR A 79 -8.73 -11.14 -5.10
N ARG A 80 -9.83 -11.84 -4.78
CA ARG A 80 -11.16 -11.25 -4.57
C ARG A 80 -11.45 -10.95 -3.10
N GLU A 81 -10.44 -10.99 -2.24
CA GLU A 81 -10.60 -10.69 -0.83
C GLU A 81 -11.25 -9.32 -0.65
N PRO A 82 -12.35 -9.24 0.11
CA PRO A 82 -13.00 -7.97 0.37
C PRO A 82 -12.12 -7.09 1.25
N TYR A 83 -12.40 -5.80 1.23
CA TYR A 83 -11.89 -4.92 2.27
C TYR A 83 -12.79 -5.04 3.49
N ASN A 84 -12.23 -5.30 4.66
CA ASN A 84 -12.97 -5.40 5.92
C ASN A 84 -12.65 -4.20 6.83
N SER A 85 -13.60 -3.29 7.02
CA SER A 85 -13.37 -2.09 7.84
C SER A 85 -13.18 -2.41 9.32
N THR A 86 -13.80 -3.48 9.83
CA THR A 86 -13.68 -3.87 11.24
C THR A 86 -12.27 -4.31 11.60
N GLU A 87 -11.51 -4.85 10.64
CA GLU A 87 -10.10 -5.20 10.87
C GLU A 87 -9.20 -3.99 11.00
N MET A 88 -9.66 -2.81 10.57
CA MET A 88 -8.90 -1.57 10.62
C MET A 88 -9.08 -0.81 11.94
N GLU A 89 -9.95 -1.29 12.82
CA GLU A 89 -10.23 -0.69 14.12
C GLU A 89 -8.94 -0.57 14.94
N GLY A 90 -8.60 0.67 15.32
CA GLY A 90 -7.38 1.00 16.05
C GLY A 90 -6.27 1.57 15.17
N LEU A 91 -6.26 1.28 13.86
CA LEU A 91 -5.27 1.83 12.92
C LEU A 91 -5.75 3.14 12.29
N GLU A 92 -7.05 3.46 12.38
CA GLU A 92 -7.60 4.64 11.73
C GLU A 92 -7.00 5.97 12.19
N PRO A 93 -6.66 6.21 13.47
CA PRO A 93 -6.02 7.45 13.89
C PRO A 93 -4.76 7.78 13.08
N GLU A 94 -3.86 6.81 12.91
CA GLU A 94 -2.66 6.99 12.11
C GLU A 94 -2.99 7.13 10.62
N LEU A 95 -3.94 6.36 10.09
CA LEU A 95 -4.36 6.50 8.70
C LEU A 95 -4.99 7.87 8.40
N TYR A 96 -5.71 8.46 9.35
CA TYR A 96 -6.28 9.81 9.22
C TYR A 96 -5.21 10.89 9.16
N GLU A 97 -4.07 10.70 9.85
CA GLU A 97 -2.94 11.62 9.83
C GLU A 97 -2.07 11.43 8.58
N TYR A 98 -1.85 10.17 8.19
CA TYR A 98 -0.71 9.80 7.36
C TYR A 98 -1.07 9.13 6.06
N TRP A 99 -2.28 8.61 5.91
CA TRP A 99 -2.85 8.11 4.66
C TRP A 99 -4.22 8.75 4.37
N SER A 100 -4.34 10.03 4.71
CA SER A 100 -5.58 10.80 4.58
C SER A 100 -5.98 11.10 3.14
N SER A 101 -7.21 11.56 2.96
CA SER A 101 -7.72 12.03 1.66
C SER A 101 -8.22 13.47 1.75
N ILE A 102 -7.43 14.36 1.18
CA ILE A 102 -7.72 15.80 1.06
C ILE A 102 -8.53 16.14 -0.20
N LYS A 103 -9.14 15.14 -0.86
CA LYS A 103 -9.93 15.36 -2.08
C LYS A 103 -11.34 15.84 -1.74
N CYS A 104 -11.97 16.54 -2.68
CA CYS A 104 -13.36 16.94 -2.58
C CYS A 104 -14.33 15.90 -3.17
N PRO A 105 -15.55 15.76 -2.63
CA PRO A 105 -16.01 16.38 -1.38
C PRO A 105 -15.28 15.83 -0.14
N SER A 106 -15.40 16.53 0.99
CA SER A 106 -14.85 16.09 2.28
C SER A 106 -15.23 14.64 2.57
N ASN A 107 -14.27 13.85 3.06
CA ASN A 107 -14.39 12.41 3.27
C ASN A 107 -13.45 11.94 4.39
N ASP A 108 -13.60 10.69 4.82
CA ASP A 108 -12.80 10.06 5.87
C ASP A 108 -11.58 9.28 5.35
N GLY A 109 -11.38 9.22 4.03
CA GLY A 109 -10.30 8.45 3.39
C GLY A 109 -10.60 6.96 3.18
N SER A 110 -11.62 6.39 3.82
CA SER A 110 -11.90 4.94 3.82
C SER A 110 -12.08 4.35 2.42
N LEU A 111 -12.69 5.10 1.50
CA LEU A 111 -12.85 4.70 0.10
C LEU A 111 -11.50 4.52 -0.61
N TYR A 112 -10.50 5.32 -0.26
CA TYR A 112 -9.15 5.25 -0.83
C TYR A 112 -8.38 4.07 -0.26
N TRP A 113 -8.50 3.80 1.04
CA TRP A 113 -7.92 2.62 1.67
C TRP A 113 -8.48 1.34 1.06
N LYS A 114 -9.82 1.26 0.94
CA LYS A 114 -10.51 0.18 0.24
C LYS A 114 -10.02 -0.02 -1.19
N LYS A 115 -9.79 1.07 -1.94
CA LYS A 115 -9.21 1.00 -3.30
C LYS A 115 -7.77 0.52 -3.29
N ALA A 116 -6.95 0.99 -2.35
CA ALA A 116 -5.56 0.59 -2.22
C ALA A 116 -5.43 -0.91 -1.93
N TRP A 117 -6.17 -1.41 -0.94
CA TRP A 117 -6.25 -2.84 -0.61
C TRP A 117 -6.66 -3.68 -1.81
N LYS A 118 -7.81 -3.38 -2.42
CA LYS A 118 -8.33 -4.15 -3.56
C LYS A 118 -7.44 -4.11 -4.81
N THR A 119 -6.66 -3.04 -4.97
CA THR A 119 -5.84 -2.87 -6.17
C THR A 119 -4.45 -3.47 -5.97
N TYR A 120 -3.79 -3.23 -4.84
CA TYR A 120 -2.40 -3.63 -4.62
C TYR A 120 -2.24 -4.53 -3.39
N GLY A 121 -2.96 -4.27 -2.31
CA GLY A 121 -2.84 -5.05 -1.07
C GLY A 121 -3.12 -6.55 -1.25
N THR A 122 -4.14 -6.92 -2.03
CA THR A 122 -4.43 -8.34 -2.31
C THR A 122 -3.34 -9.07 -3.10
N CYS A 123 -2.33 -8.35 -3.62
CA CYS A 123 -1.20 -8.93 -4.32
C CYS A 123 0.03 -9.15 -3.43
N THR A 124 0.07 -8.60 -2.21
CA THR A 124 1.25 -8.71 -1.33
C THR A 124 1.30 -10.03 -0.56
N GLY A 125 0.19 -10.76 -0.47
CA GLY A 125 0.06 -11.93 0.40
C GLY A 125 0.00 -11.58 1.90
N MET A 126 -0.02 -10.29 2.25
CA MET A 126 -0.18 -9.82 3.62
C MET A 126 -1.64 -9.88 4.05
N TYR A 127 -1.86 -9.93 5.36
CA TYR A 127 -3.16 -9.61 5.95
C TYR A 127 -3.45 -8.11 5.81
N GLN A 128 -4.74 -7.72 5.76
CA GLN A 128 -5.13 -6.35 5.42
C GLN A 128 -4.54 -5.30 6.38
N PRO A 129 -4.73 -5.37 7.71
CA PRO A 129 -4.05 -4.50 8.67
C PRO A 129 -2.54 -4.42 8.47
N THR A 130 -1.87 -5.56 8.32
CA THR A 130 -0.42 -5.63 8.13
C THR A 130 0.04 -4.88 6.88
N TYR A 131 -0.74 -4.89 5.79
CA TYR A 131 -0.44 -4.09 4.59
C TYR A 131 -0.46 -2.58 4.87
N PHE A 132 -1.41 -2.11 5.70
CA PHE A 132 -1.50 -0.70 6.06
C PHE A 132 -0.45 -0.29 7.10
N GLU A 133 -0.22 -1.12 8.13
CA GLU A 133 0.84 -0.97 9.12
C GLU A 133 2.20 -0.89 8.45
N THR A 134 2.50 -1.82 7.52
CA THR A 134 3.77 -1.82 6.77
C THR A 134 3.99 -0.49 6.03
N ALA A 135 2.95 0.08 5.43
CA ALA A 135 3.09 1.35 4.73
C ALA A 135 3.32 2.53 5.69
N LEU A 136 2.64 2.53 6.85
CA LEU A 136 2.81 3.52 7.92
C LEU A 136 4.24 3.45 8.49
N ASP A 137 4.71 2.24 8.81
CA ASP A 137 6.05 1.98 9.32
C ASP A 137 7.12 2.44 8.33
N LEU A 138 7.00 2.05 7.05
CA LEU A 138 7.95 2.48 6.03
C LEU A 138 7.98 4.00 5.86
N ARG A 139 6.81 4.67 5.94
CA ARG A 139 6.73 6.14 5.91
C ARG A 139 7.42 6.76 7.12
N ALA A 140 7.20 6.22 8.31
CA ALA A 140 7.82 6.71 9.53
C ALA A 140 9.35 6.51 9.51
N GLN A 141 9.82 5.38 8.97
CA GLN A 141 11.26 5.10 8.84
C GLN A 141 11.97 6.06 7.89
N VAL A 142 11.35 6.40 6.76
CA VAL A 142 11.98 7.31 5.77
C VAL A 142 12.03 8.76 6.28
N ASP A 143 11.06 9.19 7.11
CA ASP A 143 10.90 10.56 7.65
C ASP A 143 11.40 11.66 6.68
N LEU A 144 10.73 11.72 5.52
CA LEU A 144 11.18 12.51 4.38
C LEU A 144 11.25 14.01 4.69
N LEU A 145 10.32 14.52 5.51
CA LEU A 145 10.31 15.94 5.87
C LEU A 145 11.53 16.31 6.72
N THR A 146 11.86 15.49 7.74
CA THR A 146 13.05 15.70 8.56
C THR A 146 14.33 15.53 7.73
N ALA A 147 14.38 14.51 6.88
CA ALA A 147 15.51 14.27 5.98
C ALA A 147 15.82 15.49 5.10
N LEU A 148 14.79 16.08 4.48
CA LEU A 148 14.92 17.30 3.68
C LEU A 148 15.33 18.50 4.55
N ALA A 149 14.70 18.68 5.72
CA ALA A 149 15.00 19.78 6.63
C ALA A 149 16.46 19.75 7.11
N ASN A 150 17.03 18.57 7.37
CA ASN A 150 18.43 18.38 7.75
C ASN A 150 19.42 18.84 6.66
N LYS A 151 18.97 18.94 5.41
CA LYS A 151 19.74 19.51 4.28
C LYS A 151 19.37 20.97 3.98
N GLY A 152 18.63 21.62 4.88
CA GLY A 152 18.15 23.00 4.71
C GLY A 152 17.00 23.14 3.71
N ILE A 153 16.40 22.02 3.29
CA ILE A 153 15.25 22.00 2.37
C ILE A 153 13.98 21.96 3.22
N THR A 154 13.42 23.13 3.52
CA THR A 154 12.17 23.26 4.26
C THR A 154 11.05 23.77 3.35
N PRO A 155 9.78 23.47 3.65
CA PRO A 155 8.64 24.06 2.93
C PRO A 155 8.76 25.59 2.84
N SER A 156 8.51 26.14 1.66
CA SER A 156 8.61 27.58 1.40
C SER A 156 7.81 27.95 0.14
N GLU A 157 7.15 29.11 0.19
CA GLU A 157 6.40 29.65 -0.95
C GLU A 157 7.30 30.36 -1.98
N THR A 158 8.51 30.74 -1.57
CA THR A 158 9.39 31.61 -2.37
C THR A 158 10.73 30.97 -2.69
N ARG A 159 11.26 30.14 -1.79
CA ARG A 159 12.52 29.43 -2.02
C ARG A 159 12.32 28.30 -3.03
N LYS A 160 13.28 28.19 -3.95
CA LYS A 160 13.36 27.10 -4.92
C LYS A 160 14.59 26.25 -4.58
N TYR A 161 14.45 24.95 -4.77
CA TYR A 161 15.52 23.98 -4.58
C TYR A 161 15.76 23.27 -5.92
N SER A 162 16.98 22.80 -6.17
CA SER A 162 17.25 22.00 -7.35
C SER A 162 16.74 20.58 -7.15
N MET A 163 16.34 19.91 -8.23
CA MET A 163 15.97 18.49 -8.18
C MET A 163 17.11 17.65 -7.61
N GLU A 164 18.35 17.92 -8.05
CA GLU A 164 19.55 17.26 -7.54
C GLU A 164 19.72 17.38 -6.01
N SER A 165 19.44 18.56 -5.43
CA SER A 165 19.54 18.73 -3.97
C SER A 165 18.49 17.91 -3.21
N ILE A 166 17.29 17.78 -3.78
CA ILE A 166 16.19 17.01 -3.19
C ILE A 166 16.52 15.52 -3.30
N GLU A 167 16.90 15.06 -4.50
CA GLU A 167 17.27 13.66 -4.75
C GLU A 167 18.41 13.22 -3.85
N LYS A 168 19.47 14.02 -3.74
CA LYS A 168 20.61 13.73 -2.85
C LYS A 168 20.20 13.65 -1.38
N ALA A 169 19.34 14.54 -0.90
CA ALA A 169 18.85 14.51 0.48
C ALA A 169 18.08 13.21 0.77
N ILE A 170 17.25 12.76 -0.18
CA ILE A 170 16.47 11.53 -0.08
C ILE A 170 17.37 10.30 -0.13
N GLU A 171 18.33 10.26 -1.05
CA GLU A 171 19.27 9.16 -1.17
C GLU A 171 20.08 8.96 0.11
N GLU A 172 20.57 10.03 0.72
CA GLU A 172 21.35 9.94 1.95
C GLU A 172 20.51 9.43 3.12
N ALA A 173 19.25 9.87 3.24
CA ALA A 173 18.34 9.43 4.30
C ALA A 173 17.87 7.98 4.14
N THR A 174 17.72 7.50 2.90
CA THR A 174 17.27 6.13 2.63
C THR A 174 18.41 5.11 2.69
N LYS A 175 19.65 5.51 2.36
CA LYS A 175 20.86 4.68 2.52
C LYS A 175 21.31 4.53 3.98
N SER A 176 21.04 5.50 4.85
CA SER A 176 21.40 5.39 6.28
C SER A 176 20.53 4.39 7.05
N ASN A 177 19.35 4.04 6.53
CA ASN A 177 18.40 3.14 7.19
C ASN A 177 18.58 1.66 6.78
N THR A 178 19.43 1.37 5.80
CA THR A 178 19.95 0.02 5.56
C THR A 178 21.18 -0.20 6.44
N GLY A 179 20.98 -0.25 7.75
CA GLY A 179 22.01 -0.62 8.72
C GLY A 179 22.01 -2.13 8.96
N ASP A 180 23.17 -2.74 8.75
CA ASP A 180 23.69 -4.04 9.26
C ASP A 180 22.71 -5.19 9.55
#